data_AF-A0AAN8SWP7-F1
#
_entry.id   AF-A0AAN8SWP7-F1
#
_cell.length_a   1.000
_cell.length_b   1.000
_cell.length_c   1.000
_cell.angle_alpha   90.00
_cell.angle_beta   90.00
_cell.angle_gamma   90.00
#
_symmetry.space_group_name_H-M   'P 1'
#
loop_
_entity.id
_entity.type
_entity.pdbx_description
1 polymer ?
#
loop_
_entity_poly.entity_id
_entity_poly.type
_entity_poly.pdbx_seq_one_letter_code
_entity_poly.pdbx_strand_id
1 'polypeptide(L)'
;MASVIEQCQVAPPPGGAAEVTLPLTYFDYVWLGFHRIRRILFYKLPISKPDFVQNIIPLLKNSLSLTLKHYTPLAGNVACPLDTNGYPELRYVTGDSVSVTFSETDMDFNYLIGDHPRNAKDFYHFVPKLGEPKDAPGVQLAPVLAIQVTLFPNLGVSIGFTNHHVVGDGATIVGFIRAWALLHKFDGHEQFLSNELIPFYDRSVVKDPYGQGMFLWEEMKKKNLDMRDIMTPPEHKVRGDAIGEEMIIDNSVMESFGCAGDFRARFNPPLPQSYFGNCIVGCVARSIRHVDLIGKEGFEIAVELIGEVIQKKMKDEEWVLNGDWLKVFDNVDLIRFLSIAGSPKHDLYAADFGWGKAAKFEFISLDNEDGGITMSLSKSKDFDGDLEIGLSLSKTRMNAFAAIFTDGLNFLYQV
;
A
#
# COMPACT_ATOMS: atom_id res chain seq x y z
N MET A 1 10.23 -19.35 10.66
CA MET A 1 11.02 -18.66 9.61
C MET A 1 10.71 -19.36 8.30
N ALA A 2 10.49 -18.64 7.20
CA ALA A 2 10.18 -19.27 5.92
C ALA A 2 11.44 -19.80 5.22
N SER A 3 11.40 -21.05 4.75
CA SER A 3 12.42 -21.72 3.95
C SER A 3 12.13 -21.51 2.47
N VAL A 4 13.12 -21.12 1.67
CA VAL A 4 12.96 -20.92 0.23
C VAL A 4 12.85 -22.25 -0.49
N ILE A 5 11.78 -22.43 -1.26
CA ILE A 5 11.59 -23.54 -2.20
C ILE A 5 12.22 -23.16 -3.55
N GLU A 6 11.90 -21.97 -4.05
CA GLU A 6 12.33 -21.50 -5.36
C GLU A 6 12.44 -19.96 -5.37
N GLN A 7 13.44 -19.43 -6.07
CA GLN A 7 13.50 -18.03 -6.48
C GLN A 7 13.54 -17.96 -8.00
N CYS A 8 12.69 -17.13 -8.58
CA CYS A 8 12.62 -16.96 -10.03
C CYS A 8 12.33 -15.51 -10.41
N GLN A 9 12.52 -15.22 -11.69
CA GLN A 9 12.13 -13.96 -12.31
C GLN A 9 10.93 -14.23 -13.24
N VAL A 10 9.89 -13.41 -13.14
CA VAL A 10 8.71 -13.50 -14.00
C VAL A 10 8.60 -12.24 -14.85
N ALA A 11 8.82 -12.39 -16.15
CA ALA A 11 8.66 -11.32 -17.14
C ALA A 11 7.24 -11.35 -17.75
N PRO A 12 6.80 -10.26 -18.40
CA PRO A 12 5.69 -10.33 -19.35
C PRO A 12 5.92 -11.44 -20.41
N PRO A 13 4.87 -11.95 -21.08
CA PRO A 13 5.00 -13.04 -22.03
C PRO A 13 5.89 -12.60 -23.22
N PRO A 14 6.61 -13.52 -23.88
CA PRO A 14 7.43 -13.19 -25.05
C PRO A 14 6.59 -12.50 -26.15
N GLY A 15 7.02 -11.32 -26.59
CA GLY A 15 6.26 -10.49 -27.54
C GLY A 15 4.95 -9.90 -26.97
N GLY A 16 4.67 -10.10 -25.69
CA GLY A 16 3.45 -9.69 -25.01
C GLY A 16 3.47 -8.28 -24.43
N ALA A 17 4.65 -7.66 -24.30
CA ALA A 17 4.79 -6.28 -23.84
C ALA A 17 5.84 -5.52 -24.68
N ALA A 18 5.49 -4.33 -25.15
CA ALA A 18 6.46 -3.39 -25.71
C ALA A 18 7.29 -2.75 -24.59
N GLU A 19 8.44 -2.18 -24.92
CA GLU A 19 9.17 -1.30 -24.01
C GLU A 19 8.30 -0.09 -23.66
N VAL A 20 8.32 0.30 -22.40
CA VAL A 20 7.47 1.36 -21.88
C VAL A 20 8.31 2.28 -21.02
N THR A 21 8.24 3.57 -21.34
CA THR A 21 8.74 4.65 -20.50
C THR A 21 7.59 5.56 -20.14
N LEU A 22 7.35 5.77 -18.84
CA LEU A 22 6.34 6.71 -18.35
C LEU A 22 7.03 7.81 -17.53
N PRO A 23 6.90 9.08 -17.91
CA PRO A 23 7.38 10.18 -17.08
C PRO A 23 6.60 10.20 -15.76
N LEU A 24 7.28 10.59 -14.68
CA LEU A 24 6.62 10.81 -13.40
C LEU A 24 5.80 12.10 -13.44
N THR A 25 4.61 12.06 -12.83
CA THR A 25 3.78 13.23 -12.56
C THR A 25 4.10 13.80 -11.18
N TYR A 26 3.62 15.01 -10.86
CA TYR A 26 3.78 15.60 -9.52
C TYR A 26 3.15 14.76 -8.40
N PHE A 27 2.18 13.89 -8.72
CA PHE A 27 1.65 12.92 -7.76
C PHE A 27 2.63 11.78 -7.46
N ASP A 28 3.54 11.46 -8.38
CA ASP A 28 4.48 10.35 -8.25
C ASP A 28 5.76 10.78 -7.51
N TYR A 29 6.28 11.99 -7.78
CA TYR A 29 7.57 12.47 -7.26
C TYR A 29 7.71 12.38 -5.74
N VAL A 30 6.65 12.69 -4.99
CA VAL A 30 6.66 12.69 -3.52
C VAL A 30 6.96 11.31 -2.92
N TRP A 31 6.74 10.27 -3.70
CA TRP A 31 6.90 8.88 -3.28
C TRP A 31 8.27 8.29 -3.56
N LEU A 32 9.19 9.03 -4.22
CA LEU A 32 10.55 8.56 -4.53
C LEU A 32 11.34 8.21 -3.26
N GLY A 33 11.31 9.09 -2.26
CA GLY A 33 11.96 8.87 -0.97
C GLY A 33 11.11 8.11 0.05
N PHE A 34 9.90 7.70 -0.32
CA PHE A 34 8.98 7.06 0.62
C PHE A 34 9.34 5.58 0.82
N HIS A 35 9.17 5.08 2.04
CA HIS A 35 9.41 3.67 2.35
C HIS A 35 8.57 2.74 1.44
N ARG A 36 9.02 1.50 1.29
CA ARG A 36 8.29 0.52 0.46
C ARG A 36 6.98 0.11 1.12
N ILE A 37 5.97 -0.16 0.29
CA ILE A 37 4.66 -0.57 0.77
C ILE A 37 4.60 -2.08 0.77
N ARG A 38 4.16 -2.65 1.90
CA ARG A 38 4.19 -4.09 2.15
C ARG A 38 2.82 -4.58 2.55
N ARG A 39 2.35 -5.66 1.92
CA ARG A 39 1.01 -6.23 2.13
C ARG A 39 1.06 -7.75 2.08
N ILE A 40 0.19 -8.42 2.82
CA ILE A 40 0.03 -9.89 2.76
C ILE A 40 -1.45 -10.24 2.63
N LEU A 41 -1.75 -11.21 1.76
CA LEU A 41 -3.03 -11.91 1.70
C LEU A 41 -2.83 -13.35 2.15
N PHE A 42 -3.61 -13.81 3.13
CA PHE A 42 -3.60 -15.20 3.59
C PHE A 42 -4.82 -15.96 3.06
N TYR A 43 -4.63 -17.15 2.53
CA TYR A 43 -5.69 -18.01 2.01
C TYR A 43 -5.70 -19.34 2.76
N LYS A 44 -6.87 -19.73 3.29
CA LYS A 44 -7.08 -21.09 3.78
C LYS A 44 -7.13 -22.03 2.59
N LEU A 45 -6.16 -22.92 2.49
CA LEU A 45 -6.01 -23.83 1.36
C LEU A 45 -5.26 -25.08 1.84
N PRO A 46 -5.96 -26.19 2.12
CA PRO A 46 -5.33 -27.40 2.65
C PRO A 46 -4.58 -28.13 1.55
N ILE A 47 -3.38 -27.66 1.22
CA ILE A 47 -2.56 -28.18 0.12
C ILE A 47 -1.23 -28.74 0.62
N SER A 48 -0.81 -29.85 0.02
CA SER A 48 0.48 -30.48 0.29
C SER A 48 1.63 -29.74 -0.40
N LYS A 49 2.87 -29.93 0.08
CA LYS A 49 4.05 -29.38 -0.59
C LYS A 49 4.22 -29.88 -2.04
N PRO A 50 4.08 -31.19 -2.34
CA PRO A 50 4.13 -31.66 -3.73
C PRO A 50 3.12 -30.97 -4.63
N ASP A 51 1.86 -30.85 -4.20
CA ASP A 51 0.81 -30.22 -5.01
C ASP A 51 1.03 -28.72 -5.18
N PHE A 52 1.54 -28.05 -4.14
CA PHE A 52 1.93 -26.64 -4.24
C PHE A 52 3.01 -26.44 -5.32
N VAL A 53 4.07 -27.26 -5.29
CA VAL A 53 5.17 -27.18 -6.26
C VAL A 53 4.74 -27.54 -7.68
N GLN A 54 3.93 -28.59 -7.84
CA GLN A 54 3.54 -29.11 -9.15
C GLN A 54 2.42 -28.32 -9.81
N ASN A 55 1.47 -27.79 -9.02
CA ASN A 55 0.25 -27.20 -9.55
C ASN A 55 0.14 -25.69 -9.27
N ILE A 56 0.50 -25.22 -8.07
CA ILE A 56 0.29 -23.80 -7.72
C ILE A 56 1.39 -22.92 -8.28
N ILE A 57 2.66 -23.31 -8.11
CA ILE A 57 3.80 -22.50 -8.57
C ILE A 57 3.74 -22.21 -10.09
N PRO A 58 3.54 -23.20 -10.98
CA PRO A 58 3.51 -22.93 -12.42
C PRO A 58 2.32 -22.06 -12.84
N LEU A 59 1.13 -22.28 -12.26
CA LEU A 59 -0.07 -21.50 -12.56
C LEU A 59 0.10 -20.04 -12.13
N LEU A 60 0.65 -19.79 -10.94
CA LEU A 60 0.93 -18.44 -10.46
C LEU A 60 1.94 -17.70 -11.33
N LYS A 61 3.02 -18.37 -11.78
CA LYS A 61 4.00 -17.75 -12.68
C LYS A 61 3.36 -17.40 -14.02
N ASN A 62 2.58 -18.32 -14.60
CA ASN A 62 1.92 -18.12 -15.88
C ASN A 62 0.92 -16.97 -15.81
N SER A 63 0.00 -16.98 -14.84
CA SER A 63 -0.99 -15.93 -14.69
C SER A 63 -0.37 -14.57 -14.34
N LEU A 64 0.73 -14.55 -13.57
CA LEU A 64 1.47 -13.33 -13.29
C LEU A 64 2.10 -12.75 -14.56
N SER A 65 2.76 -13.59 -15.37
CA SER A 65 3.31 -13.18 -16.66
C SER A 65 2.23 -12.55 -17.55
N LEU A 66 1.07 -13.21 -17.70
CA LEU A 66 -0.08 -12.67 -18.43
C LEU A 66 -0.57 -11.34 -17.86
N THR A 67 -0.59 -11.20 -16.53
CA THR A 67 -1.01 -9.93 -15.89
C THR A 67 -0.01 -8.81 -16.17
N LEU A 68 1.29 -9.10 -16.14
CA LEU A 68 2.35 -8.13 -16.40
C LEU A 68 2.35 -7.63 -17.85
N LYS A 69 1.74 -8.34 -18.81
CA LYS A 69 1.46 -7.78 -20.15
C LYS A 69 0.53 -6.57 -20.08
N HIS A 70 -0.45 -6.59 -19.18
CA HIS A 70 -1.35 -5.45 -18.98
C HIS A 70 -0.73 -4.41 -18.06
N TYR A 71 -0.02 -4.83 -17.02
CA TYR A 71 0.59 -3.99 -15.98
C TYR A 71 2.13 -3.83 -16.15
N THR A 72 2.59 -3.63 -17.38
CA THR A 72 4.01 -3.67 -17.77
C THR A 72 4.97 -2.88 -16.87
N PRO A 73 4.67 -1.64 -16.43
CA PRO A 73 5.60 -0.89 -15.59
C PRO A 73 5.93 -1.57 -14.26
N LEU A 74 5.09 -2.49 -13.77
CA LEU A 74 5.37 -3.25 -12.55
C LEU A 74 6.51 -4.27 -12.71
N ALA A 75 6.82 -4.71 -13.93
CA ALA A 75 7.98 -5.53 -14.22
C ALA A 75 9.27 -4.71 -14.36
N GLY A 76 9.15 -3.39 -14.53
CA GLY A 76 10.27 -2.50 -14.78
C GLY A 76 10.93 -1.94 -13.53
N ASN A 77 11.53 -0.77 -13.70
CA ASN A 77 12.30 -0.06 -12.71
C ASN A 77 11.88 1.41 -12.67
N VAL A 78 12.05 2.07 -11.53
CA VAL A 78 12.18 3.52 -11.52
C VAL A 78 13.61 3.87 -11.91
N ALA A 79 13.77 4.63 -12.99
CA ALA A 79 15.04 5.12 -13.47
C ALA A 79 15.24 6.54 -12.95
N CYS A 80 16.14 6.70 -11.97
CA CYS A 80 16.50 7.99 -11.41
C CYS A 80 17.80 8.50 -12.05
N PRO A 81 17.83 9.70 -12.64
CA PRO A 81 19.04 10.26 -13.23
C PRO A 81 20.10 10.55 -12.16
N LEU A 82 21.36 10.28 -12.51
CA LEU A 82 22.53 10.62 -11.68
C LEU A 82 23.03 12.04 -11.97
N ASP A 83 22.72 12.58 -13.14
CA ASP A 83 23.00 13.97 -13.49
C ASP A 83 21.84 14.89 -13.11
N THR A 84 22.10 16.20 -13.09
CA THR A 84 21.12 17.21 -12.66
C THR A 84 20.09 17.57 -13.73
N ASN A 85 20.24 17.06 -14.96
CA ASN A 85 19.49 17.53 -16.13
C ASN A 85 18.38 16.55 -16.55
N GLY A 86 18.45 15.29 -16.12
CA GLY A 86 17.39 14.31 -16.35
C GLY A 86 16.20 14.43 -15.41
N TYR A 87 15.13 13.72 -15.76
CA TYR A 87 13.96 13.52 -14.92
C TYR A 87 13.77 12.02 -14.64
N PRO A 88 13.38 11.63 -13.42
CA PRO A 88 12.98 10.28 -13.12
C PRO A 88 11.80 9.80 -13.97
N GLU A 89 11.82 8.52 -14.31
CA GLU A 89 10.78 7.88 -15.10
C GLU A 89 10.58 6.43 -14.64
N LEU A 90 9.38 5.88 -14.89
CA LEU A 90 9.18 4.43 -14.84
C LEU A 90 9.62 3.86 -16.18
N ARG A 91 10.51 2.89 -16.17
CA ARG A 91 11.07 2.29 -17.37
C ARG A 91 10.98 0.77 -17.30
N TYR A 92 10.42 0.19 -18.35
CA TYR A 92 10.48 -1.23 -18.63
C TYR A 92 11.16 -1.43 -19.98
N VAL A 93 12.21 -2.26 -20.01
CA VAL A 93 12.86 -2.72 -21.23
C VAL A 93 12.77 -4.23 -21.35
N THR A 94 12.95 -4.77 -22.56
CA THR A 94 12.88 -6.22 -22.78
C THR A 94 13.93 -6.95 -21.93
N GLY A 95 13.48 -7.88 -21.09
CA GLY A 95 14.33 -8.63 -20.15
C GLY A 95 14.14 -8.22 -18.68
N ASP A 96 13.51 -7.07 -18.43
CA ASP A 96 13.04 -6.71 -17.09
C ASP A 96 11.95 -7.69 -16.61
N SER A 97 11.88 -7.89 -15.30
CA SER A 97 11.05 -8.92 -14.68
C SER A 97 10.81 -8.65 -13.21
N VAL A 98 9.76 -9.29 -12.67
CA VAL A 98 9.43 -9.27 -11.24
C VAL A 98 10.14 -10.41 -10.53
N SER A 99 10.79 -10.10 -9.42
CA SER A 99 11.37 -11.11 -8.52
C SER A 99 10.25 -11.80 -7.74
N VAL A 100 10.18 -13.13 -7.86
CA VAL A 100 9.18 -13.96 -7.17
C VAL A 100 9.88 -15.05 -6.36
N THR A 101 9.56 -15.12 -5.07
CA THR A 101 10.07 -16.15 -4.16
C THR A 101 8.95 -17.07 -3.71
N PHE A 102 9.12 -18.38 -3.90
CA PHE A 102 8.28 -19.41 -3.33
C PHE A 102 8.96 -19.99 -2.11
N SER A 103 8.23 -20.10 -1.01
CA SER A 103 8.76 -20.55 0.28
C SER A 103 7.76 -21.44 1.02
N GLU A 104 8.21 -22.11 2.07
CA GLU A 104 7.39 -22.86 3.02
C GLU A 104 7.70 -22.43 4.45
N THR A 105 6.77 -22.62 5.36
CA THR A 105 6.96 -22.35 6.78
C THR A 105 6.16 -23.34 7.64
N ASP A 106 6.66 -23.57 8.84
CA ASP A 106 6.01 -24.35 9.91
C ASP A 106 5.33 -23.45 10.95
N MET A 107 5.33 -22.14 10.75
CA MET A 107 4.65 -21.18 11.63
C MET A 107 3.14 -21.43 11.68
N ASP A 108 2.53 -21.16 12.84
CA ASP A 108 1.10 -21.37 13.05
C ASP A 108 0.27 -20.42 12.18
N PHE A 109 -0.36 -20.98 11.14
CA PHE A 109 -1.22 -20.25 10.23
C PHE A 109 -2.44 -19.64 10.95
N ASN A 110 -3.06 -20.36 11.88
CA ASN A 110 -4.26 -19.91 12.57
C ASN A 110 -3.97 -18.75 13.53
N TYR A 111 -2.80 -18.78 14.17
CA TYR A 111 -2.29 -17.64 14.92
C TYR A 111 -2.15 -16.41 14.02
N LEU A 112 -1.53 -16.56 12.83
CA LEU A 112 -1.27 -15.42 11.94
C LEU A 112 -2.52 -14.79 11.34
N ILE A 113 -3.61 -15.54 11.11
CA ILE A 113 -4.83 -14.98 10.51
C ILE A 113 -5.88 -14.48 11.51
N GLY A 114 -5.62 -14.61 12.82
CA GLY A 114 -6.54 -14.14 13.86
C GLY A 114 -6.48 -12.63 14.04
N ASP A 115 -7.51 -12.04 14.66
CA ASP A 115 -7.59 -10.59 14.91
C ASP A 115 -6.96 -10.18 16.25
N HIS A 116 -6.60 -11.16 17.08
CA HIS A 116 -5.90 -10.92 18.34
C HIS A 116 -4.52 -10.27 18.12
N PRO A 117 -3.94 -9.63 19.14
CA PRO A 117 -2.62 -9.05 19.05
C PRO A 117 -1.53 -10.10 18.78
N ARG A 118 -0.79 -9.92 17.70
CA ARG A 118 0.27 -10.81 17.19
C ARG A 118 1.57 -10.04 17.04
N ASN A 119 2.70 -10.68 17.28
CA ASN A 119 4.01 -10.04 17.16
C ASN A 119 4.25 -9.53 15.72
N ALA A 120 4.48 -8.24 15.57
CA ALA A 120 4.57 -7.59 14.26
C ALA A 120 5.75 -8.12 13.41
N LYS A 121 6.85 -8.51 14.07
CA LYS A 121 8.07 -9.04 13.44
C LYS A 121 7.82 -10.34 12.67
N ASP A 122 6.86 -11.15 13.12
CA ASP A 122 6.58 -12.48 12.54
C ASP A 122 6.13 -12.38 11.07
N PHE A 123 5.48 -11.26 10.70
CA PHE A 123 4.94 -11.04 9.35
C PHE A 123 6.01 -10.67 8.32
N TYR A 124 7.18 -10.20 8.76
CA TYR A 124 8.29 -9.87 7.85
C TYR A 124 8.90 -11.10 7.17
N HIS A 125 8.61 -12.31 7.68
CA HIS A 125 8.99 -13.56 7.02
C HIS A 125 8.21 -13.84 5.73
N PHE A 126 7.12 -13.11 5.46
CA PHE A 126 6.19 -13.38 4.37
C PHE A 126 6.10 -12.25 3.35
N VAL A 127 6.98 -11.25 3.43
CA VAL A 127 7.08 -10.15 2.46
C VAL A 127 8.48 -10.13 1.85
N PRO A 128 8.59 -9.97 0.52
CA PRO A 128 9.88 -9.95 -0.14
C PRO A 128 10.59 -8.62 0.09
N LYS A 129 11.91 -8.60 -0.02
CA LYS A 129 12.67 -7.35 -0.23
C LYS A 129 12.66 -7.00 -1.72
N LEU A 130 12.59 -5.72 -2.07
CA LEU A 130 12.92 -5.32 -3.45
C LEU A 130 14.40 -5.60 -3.73
N GLY A 131 14.74 -5.83 -5.00
CA GLY A 131 16.13 -5.96 -5.42
C GLY A 131 16.90 -4.66 -5.17
N GLU A 132 18.21 -4.79 -4.95
CA GLU A 132 19.08 -3.61 -4.80
C GLU A 132 19.07 -2.76 -6.07
N PRO A 133 19.11 -1.42 -5.94
CA PRO A 133 19.29 -0.53 -7.08
C PRO A 133 20.55 -0.89 -7.85
N LYS A 134 20.48 -0.75 -9.18
CA LYS A 134 21.59 -1.04 -10.10
C LYS A 134 21.96 0.24 -10.85
N ASP A 135 23.26 0.50 -10.93
CA ASP A 135 23.76 1.60 -11.74
C ASP A 135 23.73 1.21 -13.22
N ALA A 136 23.26 2.13 -14.06
CA ALA A 136 23.30 2.09 -15.51
C ALA A 136 23.87 3.43 -16.02
N PRO A 137 24.25 3.53 -17.32
CA PRO A 137 24.79 4.78 -17.84
C PRO A 137 23.85 5.97 -17.61
N GLY A 138 24.28 6.91 -16.75
CA GLY A 138 23.57 8.14 -16.42
C GLY A 138 22.35 7.99 -15.48
N VAL A 139 21.96 6.78 -15.10
CA VAL A 139 20.77 6.54 -14.25
C VAL A 139 21.01 5.41 -13.25
N GLN A 140 20.35 5.49 -12.10
CA GLN A 140 20.19 4.36 -11.19
C GLN A 140 18.79 3.75 -11.37
N LEU A 141 18.74 2.44 -11.55
CA LEU A 141 17.51 1.67 -11.74
C LEU A 141 17.14 0.98 -10.44
N ALA A 142 15.96 1.25 -9.90
CA ALA A 142 15.44 0.53 -8.72
C ALA A 142 14.18 -0.27 -9.09
N PRO A 143 14.12 -1.58 -8.77
CA PRO A 143 12.93 -2.40 -9.02
C PRO A 143 11.71 -1.87 -8.29
N VAL A 144 10.52 -1.98 -8.90
CA VAL A 144 9.29 -1.41 -8.34
C VAL A 144 8.37 -2.43 -7.67
N LEU A 145 8.53 -3.73 -7.94
CA LEU A 145 7.69 -4.80 -7.39
C LEU A 145 8.50 -6.08 -7.10
N ALA A 146 8.21 -6.72 -5.97
CA ALA A 146 8.61 -8.08 -5.68
C ALA A 146 7.46 -8.83 -4.99
N ILE A 147 7.40 -10.15 -5.19
CA ILE A 147 6.34 -11.02 -4.67
C ILE A 147 6.93 -12.20 -3.92
N GLN A 148 6.33 -12.58 -2.80
CA GLN A 148 6.62 -13.82 -2.09
C GLN A 148 5.35 -14.64 -1.91
N VAL A 149 5.39 -15.92 -2.26
CA VAL A 149 4.31 -16.88 -2.01
C VAL A 149 4.82 -17.89 -0.99
N THR A 150 4.13 -18.02 0.13
CA THR A 150 4.56 -18.90 1.23
C THR A 150 3.52 -19.97 1.51
N LEU A 151 3.93 -21.23 1.41
CA LEU A 151 3.14 -22.40 1.78
C LEU A 151 3.15 -22.62 3.30
N PHE A 152 1.96 -22.87 3.86
CA PHE A 152 1.75 -23.44 5.19
C PHE A 152 1.19 -24.85 4.98
N PRO A 153 2.02 -25.91 5.06
CA PRO A 153 1.63 -27.25 4.62
C PRO A 153 0.31 -27.71 5.25
N ASN A 154 -0.64 -28.11 4.39
CA ASN A 154 -1.99 -28.56 4.75
C ASN A 154 -2.90 -27.52 5.41
N LEU A 155 -2.49 -26.25 5.51
CA LEU A 155 -3.24 -25.18 6.17
C LEU A 155 -3.62 -24.06 5.19
N GLY A 156 -2.66 -23.56 4.43
CA GLY A 156 -2.89 -22.40 3.59
C GLY A 156 -1.69 -21.89 2.81
N VAL A 157 -1.89 -20.75 2.18
CA VAL A 157 -0.87 -20.02 1.40
C VAL A 157 -0.95 -18.54 1.75
N SER A 158 0.18 -17.87 1.90
CA SER A 158 0.22 -16.40 1.89
C SER A 158 0.82 -15.88 0.58
N ILE A 159 0.35 -14.71 0.15
CA ILE A 159 0.95 -13.93 -0.94
C ILE A 159 1.33 -12.56 -0.37
N GLY A 160 2.63 -12.34 -0.24
CA GLY A 160 3.23 -11.07 0.18
C GLY A 160 3.69 -10.24 -1.01
N PHE A 161 3.47 -8.94 -0.92
CA PHE A 161 3.84 -7.96 -1.92
C PHE A 161 4.70 -6.88 -1.29
N THR A 162 5.75 -6.48 -2.00
CA THR A 162 6.49 -5.25 -1.71
C THR A 162 6.56 -4.41 -2.96
N ASN A 163 6.12 -3.17 -2.90
CA ASN A 163 6.18 -2.25 -4.04
C ASN A 163 6.73 -0.88 -3.65
N HIS A 164 7.35 -0.21 -4.62
CA HIS A 164 7.71 1.20 -4.52
C HIS A 164 6.48 2.05 -4.79
N HIS A 165 6.12 2.98 -3.88
CA HIS A 165 4.88 3.76 -4.03
C HIS A 165 4.88 4.70 -5.27
N VAL A 166 6.07 5.05 -5.80
CA VAL A 166 6.21 5.84 -7.03
C VAL A 166 5.55 5.18 -8.25
N VAL A 167 5.44 3.85 -8.28
CA VAL A 167 4.86 3.15 -9.43
C VAL A 167 3.33 3.29 -9.49
N GLY A 168 2.69 3.50 -8.33
CA GLY A 168 1.25 3.66 -8.26
C GLY A 168 0.70 3.65 -6.84
N ASP A 169 -0.48 4.25 -6.71
CA ASP A 169 -1.24 4.32 -5.46
C ASP A 169 -1.96 3.01 -5.13
N GLY A 170 -2.68 3.01 -4.00
CA GLY A 170 -3.46 1.87 -3.56
C GLY A 170 -4.45 1.35 -4.60
N ALA A 171 -5.13 2.24 -5.33
CA ALA A 171 -6.09 1.85 -6.36
C ALA A 171 -5.39 1.08 -7.50
N THR A 172 -4.23 1.58 -7.96
CA THR A 172 -3.43 0.94 -9.01
C THR A 172 -2.95 -0.46 -8.60
N ILE A 173 -2.36 -0.59 -7.41
CA ILE A 173 -1.80 -1.87 -6.94
C ILE A 173 -2.91 -2.89 -6.64
N VAL A 174 -4.03 -2.46 -6.07
CA VAL A 174 -5.18 -3.34 -5.81
C VAL A 174 -5.82 -3.80 -7.12
N GLY A 175 -5.91 -2.92 -8.13
CA GLY A 175 -6.34 -3.28 -9.48
C GLY A 175 -5.46 -4.39 -10.07
N PHE A 176 -4.14 -4.24 -9.98
CA PHE A 176 -3.19 -5.28 -10.42
C PHE A 176 -3.42 -6.62 -9.70
N ILE A 177 -3.54 -6.61 -8.37
CA ILE A 177 -3.73 -7.85 -7.59
C ILE A 177 -5.04 -8.54 -7.98
N ARG A 178 -6.12 -7.77 -8.18
CA ARG A 178 -7.42 -8.32 -8.63
C ARG A 178 -7.35 -8.87 -10.06
N ALA A 179 -6.67 -8.17 -10.97
CA ALA A 179 -6.45 -8.66 -12.33
C ALA A 179 -5.66 -9.98 -12.33
N TRP A 180 -4.61 -10.07 -11.51
CA TRP A 180 -3.81 -11.27 -11.36
C TRP A 180 -4.63 -12.44 -10.81
N ALA A 181 -5.42 -12.20 -9.76
CA ALA A 181 -6.31 -13.20 -9.18
C ALA A 181 -7.31 -13.74 -10.23
N LEU A 182 -7.93 -12.86 -11.03
CA LEU A 182 -8.85 -13.25 -12.09
C LEU A 182 -8.18 -14.08 -13.19
N LEU A 183 -7.02 -13.62 -13.68
CA LEU A 183 -6.28 -14.36 -14.70
C LEU A 183 -5.79 -15.71 -14.17
N HIS A 184 -5.47 -15.84 -12.89
CA HIS A 184 -5.16 -17.15 -12.30
C HIS A 184 -6.41 -18.03 -12.21
N LYS A 185 -7.51 -17.49 -11.67
CA LYS A 185 -8.77 -18.21 -11.45
C LYS A 185 -9.39 -18.74 -12.75
N PHE A 186 -9.24 -18.00 -13.84
CA PHE A 186 -9.82 -18.34 -15.14
C PHE A 186 -8.75 -18.73 -16.17
N ASP A 187 -7.64 -19.33 -15.75
CA ASP A 187 -6.62 -19.94 -16.63
C ASP A 187 -6.14 -19.03 -17.78
N GLY A 188 -5.91 -17.76 -17.46
CA GLY A 188 -5.42 -16.76 -18.41
C GLY A 188 -6.45 -16.21 -19.40
N HIS A 189 -7.73 -16.55 -19.27
CA HIS A 189 -8.78 -16.05 -20.16
C HIS A 189 -9.06 -14.55 -19.93
N GLU A 190 -8.45 -13.69 -20.75
CA GLU A 190 -8.54 -12.22 -20.67
C GLU A 190 -9.98 -11.67 -20.74
N GLN A 191 -10.94 -12.42 -21.31
CA GLN A 191 -12.35 -12.01 -21.38
C GLN A 191 -13.01 -11.77 -20.02
N PHE A 192 -12.43 -12.31 -18.93
CA PHE A 192 -12.92 -12.11 -17.56
C PHE A 192 -12.31 -10.88 -16.88
N LEU A 193 -11.34 -10.19 -17.51
CA LEU A 193 -10.85 -8.91 -17.04
C LEU A 193 -11.85 -7.80 -17.41
N SER A 194 -12.46 -7.18 -16.40
CA SER A 194 -13.26 -5.98 -16.60
C SER A 194 -12.39 -4.82 -17.10
N ASN A 195 -12.94 -3.94 -17.92
CA ASN A 195 -12.25 -2.74 -18.43
C ASN A 195 -11.63 -1.86 -17.33
N GLU A 196 -12.22 -1.84 -16.13
CA GLU A 196 -11.69 -1.10 -14.97
C GLU A 196 -10.33 -1.62 -14.46
N LEU A 197 -10.01 -2.88 -14.76
CA LEU A 197 -8.75 -3.55 -14.39
C LEU A 197 -7.73 -3.52 -15.54
N ILE A 198 -8.04 -2.85 -16.65
CA ILE A 198 -7.10 -2.65 -17.75
C ILE A 198 -6.51 -1.24 -17.62
N PRO A 199 -5.21 -1.09 -17.32
CA PRO A 199 -4.62 0.19 -16.99
C PRO A 199 -4.59 1.16 -18.17
N PHE A 200 -4.83 2.43 -17.88
CA PHE A 200 -4.70 3.56 -18.79
C PHE A 200 -3.38 4.30 -18.53
N TYR A 201 -2.52 4.38 -19.54
CA TYR A 201 -1.13 4.81 -19.38
C TYR A 201 -0.82 6.25 -19.82
N ASP A 202 -1.68 6.90 -20.58
CA ASP A 202 -1.39 8.24 -21.08
C ASP A 202 -1.30 9.24 -19.92
N ARG A 203 -0.07 9.66 -19.59
CA ARG A 203 0.21 10.58 -18.48
C ARG A 203 -0.21 12.02 -18.77
N SER A 204 -0.43 12.39 -20.04
CA SER A 204 -0.76 13.76 -20.44
C SER A 204 -2.12 14.23 -19.94
N VAL A 205 -2.99 13.30 -19.53
CA VAL A 205 -4.29 13.61 -18.91
C VAL A 205 -4.12 14.31 -17.54
N VAL A 206 -2.99 14.09 -16.86
CA VAL A 206 -2.64 14.83 -15.63
C VAL A 206 -2.01 16.16 -16.03
N LYS A 207 -2.81 17.22 -15.94
CA LYS A 207 -2.37 18.58 -16.26
C LYS A 207 -1.43 19.10 -15.17
N ASP A 208 -0.35 19.75 -15.59
CA ASP A 208 0.59 20.45 -14.71
C ASP A 208 0.86 21.88 -15.24
N PRO A 209 -0.14 22.78 -15.15
CA PRO A 209 0.00 24.14 -15.67
C PRO A 209 0.99 24.99 -14.87
N TYR A 210 1.31 24.59 -13.63
CA TYR A 210 2.18 25.32 -12.72
C TYR A 210 3.61 24.76 -12.66
N GLY A 211 3.91 23.68 -13.38
CA GLY A 211 5.23 23.06 -13.38
C GLY A 211 5.61 22.43 -12.04
N GLN A 212 4.63 21.90 -11.30
CA GLN A 212 4.81 21.26 -10.00
C GLN A 212 5.76 20.06 -10.07
N GLY A 213 5.72 19.28 -11.15
CA GLY A 213 6.61 18.14 -11.30
C GLY A 213 8.08 18.55 -11.31
N MET A 214 8.40 19.62 -12.05
CA MET A 214 9.76 20.18 -12.10
C MET A 214 10.15 20.75 -10.74
N PHE A 215 9.28 21.53 -10.09
CA PHE A 215 9.54 22.08 -8.76
C PHE A 215 9.83 20.98 -7.73
N LEU A 216 9.00 19.94 -7.67
CA LEU A 216 9.19 18.84 -6.74
C LEU A 216 10.47 18.07 -7.00
N TRP A 217 10.82 17.86 -8.27
CA TRP A 217 12.08 17.22 -8.61
C TRP A 217 13.30 18.02 -8.13
N GLU A 218 13.29 19.35 -8.33
CA GLU A 218 14.35 20.23 -7.82
C GLU A 218 14.48 20.17 -6.29
N GLU A 219 13.37 20.10 -5.56
CA GLU A 219 13.39 19.91 -4.11
C GLU A 219 13.90 18.52 -3.71
N MET A 220 13.52 17.48 -4.45
CA MET A 220 13.97 16.11 -4.19
C MET A 220 15.45 15.91 -4.44
N LYS A 221 16.05 16.59 -5.44
CA LYS A 221 17.50 16.55 -5.69
C LYS A 221 18.34 17.09 -4.53
N LYS A 222 17.77 17.99 -3.71
CA LYS A 222 18.43 18.50 -2.49
C LYS A 222 18.46 17.45 -1.38
N LYS A 223 17.61 16.43 -1.47
CA LYS A 223 17.54 15.32 -0.52
C LYS A 223 18.45 14.19 -1.02
N ASN A 224 19.15 13.54 -0.11
CA ASN A 224 19.93 12.35 -0.44
C ASN A 224 18.97 11.16 -0.57
N LEU A 225 18.34 11.01 -1.73
CA LEU A 225 17.36 9.95 -1.99
C LEU A 225 18.04 8.59 -1.88
N ASP A 226 17.56 7.76 -0.96
CA ASP A 226 17.96 6.36 -0.88
C ASP A 226 16.91 5.48 -1.59
N MET A 227 17.28 4.98 -2.76
CA MET A 227 16.40 4.11 -3.56
C MET A 227 16.43 2.65 -3.10
N ARG A 228 17.22 2.32 -2.08
CA ARG A 228 17.26 0.96 -1.51
C ARG A 228 16.00 0.68 -0.72
N ASP A 229 15.62 -0.58 -0.71
CA ASP A 229 14.59 -1.07 0.20
C ASP A 229 15.21 -1.36 1.58
N ILE A 230 15.02 -0.46 2.53
CA ILE A 230 15.46 -0.67 3.91
C ILE A 230 14.33 -1.39 4.65
N MET A 231 14.57 -2.66 5.00
CA MET A 231 13.63 -3.47 5.75
C MET A 231 14.17 -3.71 7.15
N THR A 232 13.57 -3.02 8.13
CA THR A 232 13.87 -3.19 9.55
C THR A 232 12.60 -3.70 10.23
N PRO A 233 12.49 -5.01 10.51
CA PRO A 233 11.36 -5.53 11.29
C PRO A 233 11.34 -4.86 12.66
N PRO A 234 10.17 -4.38 13.15
CA PRO A 234 10.11 -3.64 14.40
C PRO A 234 10.44 -4.55 15.58
N GLU A 235 11.09 -3.97 16.58
CA GLU A 235 11.23 -4.60 17.89
C GLU A 235 10.08 -4.15 18.81
N HIS A 236 9.48 -5.10 19.54
CA HIS A 236 8.44 -4.83 20.56
C HIS A 236 7.10 -4.25 20.08
N LYS A 237 6.81 -4.24 18.77
CA LYS A 237 5.47 -3.91 18.23
C LYS A 237 4.57 -5.14 18.12
N VAL A 238 3.27 -4.91 18.26
CA VAL A 238 2.20 -5.91 18.18
C VAL A 238 1.11 -5.39 17.25
N ARG A 239 0.56 -6.27 16.41
CA ARG A 239 -0.54 -6.04 15.47
C ARG A 239 -1.83 -6.70 15.94
N GLY A 240 -2.94 -5.98 16.03
CA GLY A 240 -4.25 -6.54 16.36
C GLY A 240 -5.12 -5.55 17.14
N ASP A 241 -6.07 -6.08 17.90
CA ASP A 241 -6.99 -5.32 18.76
C ASP A 241 -6.86 -5.81 20.24
N ALA A 242 -6.56 -4.97 21.25
CA ALA A 242 -6.55 -5.36 22.70
C ALA A 242 -6.50 -4.22 23.78
N ILE A 243 -6.43 -4.58 25.08
CA ILE A 243 -6.92 -3.97 26.36
C ILE A 243 -5.90 -3.38 27.39
N GLY A 244 -6.13 -2.12 27.87
CA GLY A 244 -5.62 -1.28 29.01
C GLY A 244 -4.13 -0.84 29.08
N GLU A 245 -3.69 0.43 29.09
CA GLU A 245 -3.79 1.49 30.16
C GLU A 245 -3.51 2.94 29.65
N GLU A 246 -4.01 3.96 30.36
CA GLU A 246 -3.85 5.40 30.08
C GLU A 246 -2.43 5.97 30.31
N MET A 247 -2.06 6.96 29.50
CA MET A 247 -0.83 7.74 29.64
C MET A 247 -1.19 9.23 29.76
N ILE A 248 -0.64 9.93 30.76
CA ILE A 248 -0.91 11.36 31.02
C ILE A 248 -0.14 12.22 30.00
N ILE A 249 -0.83 13.07 29.25
CA ILE A 249 -0.27 13.95 28.21
C ILE A 249 -0.50 15.43 28.58
N ASP A 250 0.47 16.30 28.30
CA ASP A 250 0.39 17.75 28.54
C ASP A 250 -0.75 18.41 27.74
N ASN A 251 -1.39 19.41 28.36
CA ASN A 251 -2.59 20.08 27.88
C ASN A 251 -2.35 21.01 26.67
N SER A 252 -1.09 21.32 26.35
CA SER A 252 -0.71 22.17 25.20
C SER A 252 -0.39 21.38 23.92
N VAL A 253 -0.33 20.05 24.00
CA VAL A 253 0.02 19.18 22.87
C VAL A 253 -1.02 19.29 21.77
N MET A 254 -0.56 19.45 20.53
CA MET A 254 -1.40 19.46 19.34
C MET A 254 -1.36 18.08 18.67
N GLU A 255 -2.53 17.57 18.31
CA GLU A 255 -2.70 16.32 17.58
C GLU A 255 -3.21 16.63 16.17
N SER A 256 -2.74 15.86 15.18
CA SER A 256 -3.10 16.03 13.78
C SER A 256 -3.59 14.72 13.18
N PHE A 257 -4.56 14.81 12.28
CA PHE A 257 -5.09 13.67 11.54
C PHE A 257 -5.03 13.94 10.05
N GLY A 258 -4.69 12.92 9.25
CA GLY A 258 -4.82 13.04 7.80
C GLY A 258 -5.06 11.72 7.08
N CYS A 259 -5.51 11.86 5.83
CA CYS A 259 -5.74 10.73 4.93
C CYS A 259 -5.39 11.11 3.50
N ALA A 260 -5.10 10.12 2.68
CA ALA A 260 -4.98 10.30 1.23
C ALA A 260 -6.36 10.28 0.56
N GLY A 261 -6.63 11.25 -0.31
CA GLY A 261 -7.84 11.30 -1.12
C GLY A 261 -7.53 11.00 -2.59
N ASP A 262 -8.24 10.04 -3.18
CA ASP A 262 -8.19 9.79 -4.63
C ASP A 262 -8.87 10.93 -5.40
N PHE A 263 -8.12 11.53 -6.34
CA PHE A 263 -8.52 12.69 -7.13
C PHE A 263 -8.95 12.36 -8.57
N ARG A 264 -8.89 11.10 -9.01
CA ARG A 264 -9.22 10.70 -10.40
C ARG A 264 -10.61 11.20 -10.82
N ALA A 265 -11.62 10.91 -10.00
CA ALA A 265 -13.01 11.27 -10.28
C ALA A 265 -13.33 12.77 -10.07
N ARG A 266 -12.36 13.57 -9.62
CA ARG A 266 -12.56 14.95 -9.15
C ARG A 266 -11.95 16.00 -10.05
N PHE A 267 -11.06 15.60 -10.96
CA PHE A 267 -10.60 16.46 -12.06
C PHE A 267 -11.74 16.82 -13.01
N ASN A 268 -11.58 17.93 -13.74
CA ASN A 268 -12.47 18.32 -14.82
C ASN A 268 -11.72 18.43 -16.18
N PRO A 269 -11.93 17.49 -17.12
CA PRO A 269 -12.76 16.28 -17.00
C PRO A 269 -12.16 15.24 -16.04
N PRO A 270 -12.98 14.29 -15.52
CA PRO A 270 -12.47 13.21 -14.67
C PRO A 270 -11.42 12.36 -15.38
N LEU A 271 -10.40 11.92 -14.64
CA LEU A 271 -9.46 10.94 -15.15
C LEU A 271 -10.11 9.56 -15.26
N PRO A 272 -9.66 8.71 -16.20
CA PRO A 272 -10.03 7.31 -16.22
C PRO A 272 -9.78 6.65 -14.86
N GLN A 273 -10.74 5.88 -14.35
CA GLN A 273 -10.55 5.17 -13.07
C GLN A 273 -9.39 4.17 -13.14
N SER A 274 -9.10 3.65 -14.34
CA SER A 274 -7.96 2.79 -14.60
C SER A 274 -6.64 3.53 -14.85
N TYR A 275 -6.57 4.86 -14.64
CA TYR A 275 -5.32 5.61 -14.74
C TYR A 275 -4.22 4.98 -13.88
N PHE A 276 -3.12 4.60 -14.53
CA PHE A 276 -1.98 3.96 -13.91
C PHE A 276 -1.02 5.01 -13.33
N GLY A 277 -0.78 4.91 -12.02
CA GLY A 277 0.12 5.81 -11.30
C GLY A 277 -0.51 6.32 -10.01
N ASN A 278 0.07 7.38 -9.45
CA ASN A 278 -0.51 8.06 -8.30
C ASN A 278 -1.49 9.14 -8.76
N CYS A 279 -2.64 9.23 -8.09
CA CYS A 279 -3.56 10.37 -8.21
C CYS A 279 -4.19 10.63 -6.83
N ILE A 280 -3.34 10.75 -5.81
CA ILE A 280 -3.75 10.92 -4.43
C ILE A 280 -3.19 12.22 -3.85
N VAL A 281 -3.99 12.89 -3.02
CA VAL A 281 -3.61 14.13 -2.32
C VAL A 281 -3.77 13.97 -0.81
N GLY A 282 -2.86 14.58 -0.05
CA GLY A 282 -2.94 14.63 1.41
C GLY A 282 -4.05 15.57 1.88
N CYS A 283 -5.02 15.05 2.63
CA CYS A 283 -6.02 15.83 3.35
C CYS A 283 -5.70 15.78 4.83
N VAL A 284 -5.26 16.90 5.40
CA VAL A 284 -4.90 17.00 6.81
C VAL A 284 -5.90 17.92 7.51
N ALA A 285 -6.57 17.39 8.53
CA ALA A 285 -7.46 18.15 9.38
C ALA A 285 -6.65 19.18 10.19
N ARG A 286 -7.28 20.31 10.54
CA ARG A 286 -6.64 21.32 11.39
C ARG A 286 -6.22 20.68 12.72
N SER A 287 -4.97 20.90 13.12
CA SER A 287 -4.47 20.42 14.40
C SER A 287 -5.29 20.99 15.55
N ILE A 288 -5.52 20.16 16.55
CA ILE A 288 -6.33 20.49 17.72
C ILE A 288 -5.61 20.05 18.99
N ARG A 289 -5.89 20.72 20.11
CA ARG A 289 -5.26 20.35 21.39
C ARG A 289 -5.74 18.97 21.81
N HIS A 290 -4.81 18.17 22.31
CA HIS A 290 -5.06 16.84 22.83
C HIS A 290 -6.23 16.82 23.84
N VAL A 291 -6.28 17.80 24.75
CA VAL A 291 -7.32 17.93 25.78
C VAL A 291 -8.73 18.11 25.23
N ASP A 292 -8.86 18.74 24.06
CA ASP A 292 -10.17 18.95 23.44
C ASP A 292 -10.66 17.64 22.80
N LEU A 293 -9.74 16.83 22.26
CA LEU A 293 -10.05 15.52 21.66
C LEU A 293 -10.40 14.43 22.67
N ILE A 294 -9.81 14.45 23.87
CA ILE A 294 -10.16 13.48 24.93
C ILE A 294 -11.36 13.94 25.78
N GLY A 295 -11.83 15.17 25.57
CA GLY A 295 -13.02 15.71 26.23
C GLY A 295 -14.32 15.03 25.77
N LYS A 296 -15.43 15.33 26.46
CA LYS A 296 -16.74 14.72 26.18
C LYS A 296 -17.24 14.92 24.75
N GLU A 297 -16.90 16.06 24.15
CA GLU A 297 -17.28 16.44 22.77
C GLU A 297 -16.19 16.06 21.74
N GLY A 298 -15.11 15.39 22.18
CA GLY A 298 -13.92 15.18 21.35
C GLY A 298 -14.18 14.38 20.08
N PHE A 299 -15.08 13.38 20.13
CA PHE A 299 -15.49 12.62 18.94
C PHE A 299 -16.24 13.51 17.94
N GLU A 300 -17.17 14.34 18.39
CA GLU A 300 -17.94 15.25 17.53
C GLU A 300 -17.02 16.26 16.86
N ILE A 301 -16.08 16.83 17.62
CA ILE A 301 -15.06 17.74 17.10
C ILE A 301 -14.18 17.05 16.05
N ALA A 302 -13.75 15.81 16.31
CA ALA A 302 -12.97 15.05 15.34
C ALA A 302 -13.74 14.82 14.03
N VAL A 303 -15.01 14.43 14.12
CA VAL A 303 -15.89 14.23 12.95
C VAL A 303 -16.06 15.54 12.16
N GLU A 304 -16.28 16.66 12.84
CA GLU A 304 -16.40 17.98 12.21
C GLU A 304 -15.12 18.34 11.46
N LEU A 305 -13.96 18.33 12.12
CA LEU A 305 -12.68 18.71 11.53
C LEU A 305 -12.29 17.85 10.32
N ILE A 306 -12.52 16.54 10.40
CA ILE A 306 -12.25 15.60 9.30
C ILE A 306 -13.25 15.83 8.17
N GLY A 307 -14.54 15.99 8.49
CA GLY A 307 -15.59 16.22 7.51
C GLY A 307 -15.37 17.52 6.73
N GLU A 308 -15.04 18.62 7.41
CA GLU A 308 -14.79 19.92 6.82
C GLU A 308 -13.65 19.89 5.81
N VAL A 309 -12.48 19.33 6.18
CA VAL A 309 -11.34 19.31 5.28
C VAL A 309 -11.63 18.48 4.02
N ILE A 310 -12.27 17.31 4.16
CA ILE A 310 -12.63 16.46 3.03
C ILE A 310 -13.62 17.18 2.11
N GLN A 311 -14.68 17.77 2.69
CA GLN A 311 -15.71 18.46 1.90
C GLN A 311 -15.16 19.66 1.13
N LYS A 312 -14.22 20.39 1.73
CA LYS A 312 -13.60 21.58 1.14
C LYS A 312 -12.54 21.22 0.10
N LYS A 313 -11.56 20.41 0.49
CA LYS A 313 -10.35 20.18 -0.32
C LYS A 313 -10.54 19.19 -1.44
N MET A 314 -11.40 18.21 -1.28
CA MET A 314 -11.65 17.23 -2.35
C MET A 314 -12.52 17.77 -3.51
N LYS A 315 -12.87 19.06 -3.51
CA LYS A 315 -13.54 19.74 -4.63
C LYS A 315 -12.68 20.86 -5.23
N ASP A 316 -11.50 21.07 -4.68
CA ASP A 316 -10.63 22.22 -4.95
C ASP A 316 -9.54 21.78 -5.94
N GLU A 317 -9.88 21.74 -7.23
CA GLU A 317 -8.95 21.31 -8.30
C GLU A 317 -7.74 22.26 -8.37
N GLU A 318 -7.95 23.56 -8.18
CA GLU A 318 -6.89 24.56 -8.22
C GLU A 318 -5.85 24.35 -7.11
N TRP A 319 -6.29 24.01 -5.90
CA TRP A 319 -5.42 23.64 -4.77
C TRP A 319 -4.58 22.38 -5.03
N VAL A 320 -5.03 21.51 -5.93
CA VAL A 320 -4.24 20.35 -6.37
C VAL A 320 -3.24 20.76 -7.44
N LEU A 321 -3.70 21.45 -8.48
CA LEU A 321 -2.87 21.88 -9.62
C LEU A 321 -1.73 22.81 -9.20
N ASN A 322 -1.96 23.69 -8.23
CA ASN A 322 -0.95 24.63 -7.74
C ASN A 322 -0.01 24.04 -6.67
N GLY A 323 -0.18 22.75 -6.32
CA GLY A 323 0.67 22.02 -5.36
C GLY A 323 0.45 22.37 -3.88
N ASP A 324 -0.54 23.18 -3.53
CA ASP A 324 -0.79 23.59 -2.14
C ASP A 324 -1.18 22.43 -1.22
N TRP A 325 -1.64 21.31 -1.79
CA TRP A 325 -1.91 20.09 -1.04
C TRP A 325 -0.68 19.47 -0.36
N LEU A 326 0.53 19.82 -0.80
CA LEU A 326 1.76 19.37 -0.16
C LEU A 326 2.10 20.21 1.07
N LYS A 327 1.76 21.49 1.04
CA LYS A 327 2.06 22.46 2.11
C LYS A 327 1.26 22.19 3.39
N VAL A 328 0.24 21.34 3.33
CA VAL A 328 -0.52 20.91 4.52
C VAL A 328 0.35 20.18 5.54
N PHE A 329 1.51 19.67 5.14
CA PHE A 329 2.44 18.97 6.02
C PHE A 329 3.50 19.89 6.64
N ASP A 330 3.67 21.13 6.17
CA ASP A 330 4.77 22.03 6.58
C ASP A 330 4.75 22.35 8.09
N ASN A 331 3.58 22.30 8.73
CA ASN A 331 3.39 22.64 10.14
C ASN A 331 2.82 21.48 10.98
N VAL A 332 2.92 20.26 10.47
CA VAL A 332 2.44 19.06 11.18
C VAL A 332 3.60 18.44 11.93
N ASP A 333 3.43 18.25 13.24
CA ASP A 333 4.31 17.37 14.01
C ASP A 333 4.01 15.92 13.62
N LEU A 334 4.91 15.32 12.83
CA LEU A 334 4.77 13.95 12.34
C LEU A 334 4.74 12.91 13.47
N ILE A 335 5.31 13.22 14.65
CA ILE A 335 5.25 12.34 15.84
C ILE A 335 3.82 12.32 16.42
N ARG A 336 3.07 13.42 16.24
CA ARG A 336 1.68 13.61 16.69
C ARG A 336 0.68 13.56 15.54
N PHE A 337 1.03 12.80 14.51
CA PHE A 337 0.21 12.62 13.32
C PHE A 337 -0.37 11.20 13.27
N LEU A 338 -1.70 11.12 13.19
CA LEU A 338 -2.42 9.90 12.85
C LEU A 338 -2.79 9.93 11.36
N SER A 339 -2.36 8.92 10.61
CA SER A 339 -2.67 8.78 9.19
C SER A 339 -3.46 7.51 8.87
N ILE A 340 -4.26 7.56 7.80
CA ILE A 340 -4.96 6.40 7.25
C ILE A 340 -4.22 5.83 6.04
N ALA A 341 -3.93 4.53 6.10
CA ALA A 341 -3.56 3.73 4.94
C ALA A 341 -4.75 2.90 4.45
N GLY A 342 -4.94 2.84 3.13
CA GLY A 342 -6.03 2.06 2.54
C GLY A 342 -7.34 2.85 2.39
N SER A 343 -8.37 2.14 1.93
CA SER A 343 -9.69 2.69 1.65
C SER A 343 -10.71 1.56 1.62
N PRO A 344 -11.91 1.73 2.18
CA PRO A 344 -13.02 0.76 2.02
C PRO A 344 -13.43 0.53 0.56
N LYS A 345 -13.03 1.39 -0.38
CA LYS A 345 -13.26 1.16 -1.82
C LYS A 345 -12.29 0.16 -2.44
N HIS A 346 -11.15 -0.10 -1.79
CA HIS A 346 -10.13 -1.02 -2.25
C HIS A 346 -10.38 -2.42 -1.68
N ASP A 347 -11.31 -3.16 -2.31
CA ASP A 347 -11.66 -4.51 -1.89
C ASP A 347 -10.57 -5.52 -2.29
N LEU A 348 -9.58 -5.70 -1.40
CA LEU A 348 -8.55 -6.73 -1.54
C LEU A 348 -9.06 -8.14 -1.24
N TYR A 349 -10.13 -8.29 -0.46
CA TYR A 349 -10.75 -9.60 -0.21
C TYR A 349 -11.43 -10.17 -1.46
N ALA A 350 -11.73 -9.33 -2.46
CA ALA A 350 -12.19 -9.74 -3.79
C ALA A 350 -11.10 -10.39 -4.67
N ALA A 351 -9.82 -10.40 -4.25
CA ALA A 351 -8.75 -11.10 -4.97
C ALA A 351 -8.87 -12.62 -4.78
N ASP A 352 -9.74 -13.27 -5.57
CA ASP A 352 -9.93 -14.72 -5.54
C ASP A 352 -9.12 -15.39 -6.65
N PHE A 353 -8.05 -16.09 -6.27
CA PHE A 353 -7.18 -16.86 -7.17
C PHE A 353 -7.82 -18.20 -7.60
N GLY A 354 -9.10 -18.45 -7.30
CA GLY A 354 -9.74 -19.76 -7.44
C GLY A 354 -9.62 -20.61 -6.19
N TRP A 355 -9.09 -20.05 -5.10
CA TRP A 355 -8.98 -20.68 -3.78
C TRP A 355 -10.05 -20.17 -2.81
N GLY A 356 -10.92 -19.26 -3.28
CA GLY A 356 -11.83 -18.49 -2.43
C GLY A 356 -11.21 -17.17 -2.00
N LYS A 357 -11.98 -16.41 -1.20
CA LYS A 357 -11.53 -15.13 -0.64
C LYS A 357 -10.37 -15.34 0.33
N ALA A 358 -9.53 -14.31 0.46
CA ALA A 358 -8.51 -14.27 1.50
C ALA A 358 -9.16 -14.38 2.89
N ALA A 359 -8.54 -15.16 3.77
CA ALA A 359 -8.95 -15.34 5.17
C ALA A 359 -8.53 -14.15 6.05
N LYS A 360 -7.45 -13.45 5.68
CA LYS A 360 -6.96 -12.24 6.34
C LYS A 360 -6.11 -11.41 5.37
N PHE A 361 -6.20 -10.10 5.50
CA PHE A 361 -5.33 -9.12 4.87
C PHE A 361 -4.51 -8.38 5.95
N GLU A 362 -3.22 -8.15 5.67
CA GLU A 362 -2.33 -7.41 6.57
C GLU A 362 -1.55 -6.33 5.81
N PHE A 363 -1.55 -5.11 6.33
CA PHE A 363 -0.75 -3.99 5.83
C PHE A 363 0.54 -3.89 6.65
N ILE A 364 1.65 -4.38 6.09
CA ILE A 364 2.88 -4.57 6.86
C ILE A 364 3.64 -3.27 7.09
N SER A 365 3.66 -2.39 6.09
CA SER A 365 4.32 -1.08 6.20
C SER A 365 3.59 -0.06 7.09
N LEU A 366 2.66 -0.47 7.97
CA LEU A 366 2.19 0.36 9.08
C LEU A 366 3.25 0.50 10.18
N ASP A 367 4.21 -0.43 10.22
CA ASP A 367 5.18 -0.58 11.31
C ASP A 367 6.28 0.47 11.31
N ASN A 368 6.33 1.35 10.31
CA ASN A 368 7.45 2.27 10.13
C ASN A 368 7.66 3.17 11.36
N GLU A 369 8.92 3.56 11.52
CA GLU A 369 9.43 4.18 12.73
C GLU A 369 9.52 5.72 12.61
N ASP A 370 8.85 6.30 11.60
CA ASP A 370 8.88 7.73 11.28
C ASP A 370 8.17 8.62 12.34
N GLY A 371 7.93 8.09 13.54
CA GLY A 371 7.37 8.77 14.71
C GLY A 371 5.84 8.78 14.78
N GLY A 372 5.16 8.89 13.64
CA GLY A 372 3.69 8.94 13.56
C GLY A 372 3.00 7.58 13.69
N ILE A 373 1.67 7.60 13.83
CA ILE A 373 0.83 6.40 13.80
C ILE A 373 0.15 6.32 12.45
N THR A 374 0.19 5.14 11.83
CA THR A 374 -0.64 4.84 10.66
C THR A 374 -1.58 3.70 11.01
N MET A 375 -2.87 3.88 10.72
CA MET A 375 -3.85 2.80 10.80
C MET A 375 -4.30 2.39 9.40
N SER A 376 -4.51 1.09 9.18
CA SER A 376 -5.15 0.64 7.95
C SER A 376 -6.67 0.69 8.06
N LEU A 377 -7.34 0.99 6.96
CA LEU A 377 -8.79 0.93 6.84
C LEU A 377 -9.19 0.17 5.56
N SER A 378 -9.99 -0.89 5.71
CA SER A 378 -10.48 -1.71 4.61
C SER A 378 -11.90 -2.20 4.86
N LYS A 379 -12.53 -2.80 3.84
CA LYS A 379 -13.75 -3.59 4.04
C LYS A 379 -13.47 -4.81 4.91
N SER A 380 -14.48 -5.20 5.68
CA SER A 380 -14.52 -6.50 6.34
C SER A 380 -14.71 -7.63 5.33
N LYS A 381 -14.11 -8.78 5.62
CA LYS A 381 -14.32 -10.01 4.85
C LYS A 381 -15.70 -10.65 5.06
N ASP A 382 -16.30 -10.48 6.24
CA ASP A 382 -17.40 -11.31 6.73
C ASP A 382 -18.78 -10.70 6.45
N PHE A 383 -18.94 -9.40 6.65
CA PHE A 383 -20.23 -8.72 6.53
C PHE A 383 -20.13 -7.46 5.66
N ASP A 384 -21.12 -7.27 4.78
CA ASP A 384 -21.20 -6.07 3.96
C ASP A 384 -21.58 -4.87 4.82
N GLY A 385 -20.85 -3.76 4.66
CA GLY A 385 -20.98 -2.56 5.50
C GLY A 385 -19.99 -2.48 6.66
N ASP A 386 -19.41 -3.61 7.10
CA ASP A 386 -18.42 -3.62 8.17
C ASP A 386 -17.03 -3.18 7.66
N LEU A 387 -16.25 -2.59 8.55
CA LEU A 387 -14.89 -2.11 8.29
C LEU A 387 -13.88 -2.86 9.16
N GLU A 388 -12.72 -3.15 8.58
CA GLU A 388 -11.56 -3.64 9.31
C GLU A 388 -10.58 -2.49 9.54
N ILE A 389 -10.17 -2.31 10.80
CA ILE A 389 -9.13 -1.39 11.23
C ILE A 389 -7.89 -2.20 11.60
N GLY A 390 -6.72 -1.80 11.10
CA GLY A 390 -5.45 -2.44 11.48
C GLY A 390 -4.50 -1.44 12.12
N LEU A 391 -3.84 -1.86 13.19
CA LEU A 391 -2.91 -1.04 13.96
C LEU A 391 -1.62 -1.80 14.25
N SER A 392 -0.54 -1.04 14.45
CA SER A 392 0.73 -1.56 14.92
C SER A 392 1.33 -0.62 15.95
N LEU A 393 1.32 -1.07 17.21
CA LEU A 393 1.69 -0.28 18.38
C LEU A 393 2.59 -1.11 19.29
N SER A 394 3.26 -0.47 20.26
CA SER A 394 3.90 -1.23 21.34
C SER A 394 2.84 -2.03 22.11
N LYS A 395 3.22 -3.16 22.71
CA LYS A 395 2.26 -4.01 23.45
C LYS A 395 1.42 -3.21 24.46
N THR A 396 2.05 -2.32 25.23
CA THR A 396 1.37 -1.48 26.23
C THR A 396 0.38 -0.50 25.58
N ARG A 397 0.74 0.13 24.46
CA ARG A 397 -0.15 1.05 23.74
C ARG A 397 -1.27 0.33 23.01
N MET A 398 -0.97 -0.83 22.43
CA MET A 398 -1.96 -1.69 21.78
C MET A 398 -3.03 -2.08 22.78
N ASN A 399 -2.59 -2.53 23.95
CA ASN A 399 -3.43 -2.78 25.10
C ASN A 399 -4.30 -1.55 25.43
N ALA A 400 -3.70 -0.39 25.72
CA ALA A 400 -4.48 0.83 26.02
C ALA A 400 -5.60 1.12 25.00
N PHE A 401 -5.24 1.05 23.71
CA PHE A 401 -6.11 1.41 22.61
C PHE A 401 -7.43 0.62 22.59
N ALA A 402 -7.41 -0.70 22.59
CA ALA A 402 -8.66 -1.46 22.42
C ALA A 402 -9.44 -1.68 23.72
N ALA A 403 -8.91 -1.35 24.90
CA ALA A 403 -9.79 -1.09 26.05
C ALA A 403 -10.66 0.12 25.76
N ILE A 404 -10.05 1.25 25.38
CA ILE A 404 -10.76 2.49 25.05
C ILE A 404 -11.74 2.26 23.90
N PHE A 405 -11.32 1.56 22.84
CA PHE A 405 -12.17 1.27 21.67
C PHE A 405 -13.38 0.41 22.05
N THR A 406 -13.17 -0.67 22.81
CA THR A 406 -14.26 -1.57 23.22
C THR A 406 -15.23 -0.89 24.18
N ASP A 407 -14.72 -0.14 25.16
CA ASP A 407 -15.54 0.61 26.10
C ASP A 407 -16.39 1.68 25.40
N GLY A 408 -15.79 2.40 24.44
CA GLY A 408 -16.48 3.38 23.62
C GLY A 408 -17.59 2.78 22.75
N LEU A 409 -17.33 1.64 22.10
CA LEU A 409 -18.35 0.94 21.31
C LEU A 409 -19.48 0.40 22.17
N ASN A 410 -19.19 -0.18 23.33
CA ASN A 410 -20.21 -0.69 24.25
C ASN A 410 -21.19 0.40 24.69
N PHE A 411 -20.75 1.65 24.77
CA PHE A 411 -21.63 2.78 25.09
C PHE A 411 -22.61 3.10 23.94
N LEU A 412 -22.23 2.88 22.68
CA LEU A 412 -23.09 3.11 21.51
C LEU A 412 -24.17 2.04 21.33
N TYR A 413 -23.92 0.79 21.75
CA TYR A 413 -24.88 -0.32 21.63
C TYR A 413 -25.85 -0.46 22.82
N GLN A 414 -25.82 0.47 23.78
CA GLN A 414 -26.75 0.53 24.92
C GLN A 414 -27.93 1.50 24.70
N VAL A 415 -28.04 2.09 23.51
CA VAL A 415 -29.17 2.93 23.05
C VAL A 415 -29.99 2.12 22.06
#